data_AF-A0A6A4P8R5-F1
#
_entry.id   AF-A0A6A4P8R5-F1
#
_cell.length_a   1.000
_cell.length_b   1.000
_cell.length_c   1.000
_cell.angle_alpha   90.00
_cell.angle_beta   90.00
_cell.angle_gamma   90.00
#
_symmetry.space_group_name_H-M   'P 1'
#
loop_
_entity.id
_entity.type
_entity.pdbx_description
1 polymer ?
#
loop_
_entity_poly.entity_id
_entity_poly.type
_entity_poly.pdbx_seq_one_letter_code
_entity_poly.pdbx_strand_id
1 'polypeptide(L)' 'MLEGRAYKLNFPSIGVVNRSQTDINKNVDMIAARRRENEYFASTPEYRHLASRMGFVHLGKVLSKICF' A
#
# COMPACT_ATOMS: atom_id res chain seq x y z
N MET A 1 -7.99 11.32 4.34
CA MET A 1 -7.82 11.50 2.88
C MET A 1 -7.89 10.18 2.09
N LEU A 2 -7.42 9.03 2.62
CA LEU A 2 -7.44 7.74 1.88
C LEU A 2 -8.78 6.98 1.86
N GLU A 3 -9.80 7.48 2.57
CA GLU A 3 -11.13 6.86 2.58
C GLU A 3 -12.00 7.20 1.35
N GLY A 4 -11.45 7.88 0.34
CA GLY A 4 -12.20 8.27 -0.87
C GLY A 4 -13.27 9.36 -0.62
N ARG A 5 -13.29 9.97 0.57
CA ARG A 5 -14.23 11.04 0.94
C ARG A 5 -13.92 12.41 0.32
N ALA A 6 -12.67 12.64 -0.11
CA ALA A 6 -12.25 13.93 -0.67
C ALA A 6 -12.55 14.04 -2.19
N TYR A 7 -12.34 12.95 -2.94
CA TYR A 7 -12.58 12.89 -4.38
C TYR A 7 -13.16 11.52 -4.74
N LYS A 8 -14.28 11.51 -5.48
CA LYS A 8 -14.88 10.28 -6.00
C LYS A 8 -14.16 9.88 -7.28
N LEU A 9 -13.44 8.76 -7.23
CA LEU A 9 -12.78 8.15 -8.38
C LEU A 9 -13.54 6.88 -8.79
N ASN A 10 -13.51 6.57 -10.09
CA ASN A 10 -14.07 5.31 -10.62
C ASN A 10 -13.34 4.08 -10.06
N PHE A 11 -12.04 4.23 -9.76
CA PHE A 11 -11.24 3.24 -9.07
C PHE A 11 -10.84 3.79 -7.70
N PRO A 12 -10.98 3.00 -6.63
CA PRO A 12 -10.61 3.43 -5.29
C PRO A 12 -9.10 3.70 -5.22
N SER A 13 -8.71 4.75 -4.49
CA SER A 13 -7.30 5.04 -4.22
C SER A 13 -6.67 3.94 -3.37
N ILE A 14 -5.47 3.50 -3.76
CA ILE A 14 -4.70 2.47 -3.04
C ILE A 14 -3.44 3.11 -2.48
N GLY A 15 -3.29 3.09 -1.16
CA GLY A 15 -2.09 3.53 -0.47
C GLY A 15 -1.00 2.47 -0.53
N VAL A 16 0.24 2.90 -0.78
CA VAL A 16 1.44 2.06 -0.87
C VAL A 16 2.54 2.67 -0.01
N VAL A 17 3.32 1.83 0.67
CA VAL A 17 4.49 2.27 1.44
C VAL A 17 5.74 1.68 0.79
N ASN A 18 6.64 2.57 0.37
CA ASN A 18 7.88 2.20 -0.30
C ASN A 18 9.09 2.25 0.64
N ARG A 19 10.23 1.76 0.15
CA ARG A 19 11.52 1.90 0.83
C ARG A 19 11.88 3.39 0.94
N SER A 20 12.33 3.79 2.12
CA SER A 20 12.90 5.12 2.34
C SER A 20 14.27 5.26 1.65
N GLN A 21 14.78 6.48 1.52
CA GLN A 21 16.12 6.71 0.96
C GLN A 21 17.20 5.96 1.75
N THR A 22 17.08 5.90 3.07
CA THR A 22 17.99 5.15 3.93
C THR A 22 17.91 3.64 3.66
N ASP A 23 16.72 3.10 3.45
CA ASP A 23 16.53 1.69 3.13
C ASP A 23 17.10 1.32 1.75
N ILE A 24 17.01 2.23 0.78
CA ILE A 24 17.62 2.07 -0.54
C ILE A 24 19.14 2.04 -0.40
N ASN A 25 19.71 3.00 0.32
CA ASN A 25 21.17 3.08 0.53
C ASN A 25 21.72 1.84 1.29
N LYS A 26 20.90 1.21 2.13
CA LYS A 26 21.23 -0.02 2.87
C LYS A 26 20.91 -1.30 2.10
N ASN A 27 20.44 -1.21 0.86
CA ASN A 27 19.98 -2.35 0.05
C ASN A 27 19.00 -3.26 0.81
N VAL A 28 18.05 -2.67 1.53
CA VAL A 28 17.04 -3.45 2.26
C VAL A 28 16.24 -4.28 1.26
N ASP A 29 16.12 -5.56 1.60
CA ASP A 29 15.43 -6.54 0.78
C ASP A 29 13.96 -6.19 0.56
N MET A 30 13.46 -6.53 -0.63
CA MET A 30 12.10 -6.24 -1.04
C MET A 30 11.05 -7.04 -0.26
N ILE A 31 11.37 -8.25 0.21
CA ILE A 31 10.46 -9.04 1.06
C ILE A 31 10.36 -8.37 2.43
N ALA A 32 11.49 -7.91 2.99
CA ALA A 32 11.48 -7.13 4.23
C ALA A 32 10.70 -5.82 4.10
N ALA A 33 10.84 -5.11 2.98
CA ALA A 33 10.05 -3.91 2.69
C ALA A 33 8.54 -4.23 2.59
N ARG A 34 8.17 -5.33 1.92
CA ARG A 34 6.77 -5.78 1.82
C ARG A 34 6.17 -6.12 3.18
N ARG A 35 6.94 -6.80 4.04
CA ARG A 35 6.49 -7.14 5.39
C ARG A 35 6.23 -5.88 6.22
N ARG A 36 7.14 -4.91 6.17
CA ARG A 36 6.98 -3.60 6.84
C ARG A 36 5.77 -2.83 6.32
N GLU A 37 5.49 -2.89 5.02
CA GLU A 37 4.26 -2.31 4.44
C GLU A 37 3.00 -2.93 5.04
N ASN A 38 2.92 -4.26 5.13
CA ASN A 38 1.79 -4.95 5.75
C ASN A 38 1.64 -4.60 7.24
N GLU A 39 2.75 -4.58 7.98
CA GLU A 39 2.77 -4.22 9.40
C GLU A 39 2.34 -2.77 9.61
N TYR A 40 2.77 -1.83 8.76
CA TYR A 40 2.34 -0.43 8.82
C TYR A 40 0.82 -0.29 8.71
N PHE A 41 0.22 -0.92 7.69
CA PHE A 41 -1.23 -0.83 7.51
C PHE A 41 -2.02 -1.57 8.60
N ALA A 42 -1.48 -2.65 9.16
CA ALA A 42 -2.12 -3.39 10.25
C ALA A 42 -1.99 -2.71 11.62
N SER A 43 -0.86 -2.03 11.87
CA SER A 43 -0.56 -1.41 13.17
C SER A 43 -1.14 0.00 13.31
N THR A 44 -1.21 0.77 12.21
CA THR A 44 -1.67 2.17 12.24
C THR A 44 -3.18 2.24 12.46
N PRO A 45 -3.68 2.80 13.59
CA PRO A 45 -5.11 2.81 13.92
C PRO A 45 -6.01 3.39 12.82
N GLU A 46 -5.54 4.47 12.18
CA GLU A 46 -6.27 5.18 11.12
C GLU A 46 -6.42 4.34 9.84
N TYR A 47 -5.50 3.41 9.58
CA TYR A 47 -5.48 2.62 8.34
C TYR A 47 -5.79 1.13 8.55
N ARG A 48 -5.87 0.66 9.80
CA ARG A 48 -6.14 -0.73 10.14
C ARG A 48 -7.38 -1.29 9.46
N HIS A 49 -8.46 -0.51 9.44
CA HIS A 49 -9.72 -0.90 8.80
C HIS A 49 -9.63 -0.98 7.26
N LEU A 50 -8.60 -0.38 6.67
CA LEU A 50 -8.33 -0.39 5.23
C LEU A 50 -7.23 -1.39 4.83
N ALA A 51 -6.57 -2.06 5.79
CA ALA A 51 -5.38 -2.85 5.54
C ALA A 51 -5.56 -3.94 4.46
N SER A 52 -6.77 -4.51 4.33
CA SER A 52 -7.08 -5.52 3.31
C SER A 52 -7.14 -4.99 1.87
N ARG A 53 -7.28 -3.67 1.70
CA ARG A 53 -7.41 -2.96 0.41
C ARG A 53 -6.22 -2.05 0.10
N MET A 54 -5.14 -2.20 0.85
CA MET A 54 -3.94 -1.35 0.77
C MET A 54 -2.72 -2.18 0.43
N GLY A 55 -1.62 -1.50 0.14
CA GLY A 55 -0.33 -2.10 -0.14
C GLY A 55 -0.16 -2.55 -1.58
N PHE A 56 1.09 -2.78 -1.97
CA PHE A 56 1.43 -2.98 -3.37
C PHE A 56 1.02 -4.36 -3.91
N VAL A 57 0.80 -5.36 -3.05
CA VAL A 57 0.17 -6.63 -3.47
C VAL A 57 -1.28 -6.40 -3.91
N HIS A 58 -2.04 -5.56 -3.19
CA HIS A 58 -3.40 -5.22 -3.58
C HIS A 58 -3.40 -4.42 -4.89
N LEU A 59 -2.50 -3.44 -5.00
CA LEU A 59 -2.31 -2.67 -6.22
C LEU A 59 -2.05 -3.56 -7.44
N GLY A 60 -1.10 -4.49 -7.34
CA GLY A 60 -0.78 -5.42 -8.43
C GLY A 60 -2.01 -6.23 -8.87
N LYS A 61 -2.78 -6.76 -7.93
CA LYS A 61 -4.03 -7.50 -8.23
C LYS A 61 -5.06 -6.63 -8.94
N VAL A 62 -5.24 -5.39 -8.50
CA VAL A 62 -6.22 -4.46 -9.11
C VAL A 62 -5.78 -4.07 -10.51
N LEU A 63 -4.51 -3.74 -10.71
CA LEU A 63 -3.96 -3.43 -12.04
C LEU A 63 -4.07 -4.62 -12.98
N SER A 64 -3.76 -5.84 -12.52
CA SER A 64 -3.94 -7.04 -13.34
C SER A 64 -5.38 -7.26 -13.77
N LYS A 65 -6.38 -6.98 -12.92
CA LYS A 65 -7.81 -7.08 -13.28
C LYS A 65 -8.30 -5.98 -14.24
N ILE A 66 -7.55 -4.90 -14.37
CA ILE A 66 -7.89 -3.78 -15.28
C ILE A 66 -7.24 -4.00 -16.64
N CYS A 67 -6.00 -4.49 -16.64
CA CYS A 67 -5.24 -4.72 -17.86
C CYS A 67 -5.64 -6.00 -18.61
N PHE A 68 -6.25 -6.97 -17.92
CA PHE A 68 -6.75 -8.23 -18.47
C PHE A 68 -8.24 -8.35 -18.20
#